data_AF-A0A6I4VQ46-F1
#
_entry.id   AF-A0A6I4VQ46-F1
#
_cell.length_a   1.000
_cell.length_b   1.000
_cell.length_c   1.000
_cell.angle_alpha   90.00
_cell.angle_beta   90.00
_cell.angle_gamma   90.00
#
_symmetry.space_group_name_H-M   'P 1'
#
loop_
_entity.id
_entity.type
_entity.pdbx_description
1 polymer ?
#
loop_
_entity_poly.entity_id
_entity_poly.type
_entity_poly.pdbx_seq_one_letter_code
_entity_poly.pdbx_strand_id
1 'polypeptide(L)'
;MYQKNPEPEYFRDGTIKKQTEYIQLDLEELMQRMQPGETVEIRDAYIGKDKKLLARVILYRLTDVQVQKRRKDLAYKEKKKGVTYSEKSKRLMGINVYITNIAWEIVPKERIHDLYSLRWQVEIVFKTWKSFFQIDRCKEVKRERLECHLYRQLIAILICSTTLFQMREILLRKKHIELIEYKAFRIIQTYFPLFHQAIQQQNTQAYAKILLRLFHLLGKNGRKSHRYKKKTVFDILGVVYEYTTKVA
;
A
#
# COMPACT_ATOMS: atom_id res chain seq x y z
N MET A 1 -7.63 -22.63 1.34
CA MET A 1 -7.01 -22.47 2.67
C MET A 1 -7.25 -23.75 3.42
N TYR A 2 -6.29 -24.18 4.21
CA TYR A 2 -6.32 -25.46 4.89
C TYR A 2 -5.92 -25.30 6.35
N GLN A 3 -6.30 -26.26 7.18
CA GLN A 3 -5.78 -26.43 8.53
C GLN A 3 -5.25 -27.87 8.66
N LYS A 4 -4.27 -28.07 9.53
CA LYS A 4 -3.77 -29.42 9.80
C LYS A 4 -4.91 -30.26 10.37
N ASN A 5 -5.10 -31.47 9.84
CA ASN A 5 -6.11 -32.38 10.33
C ASN A 5 -5.70 -32.89 11.73
N PRO A 6 -6.52 -32.71 12.77
CA PRO A 6 -6.24 -33.30 14.09
C PRO A 6 -6.28 -34.84 14.07
N GLU A 7 -7.05 -35.44 13.15
CA GLU A 7 -7.23 -36.89 13.03
C GLU A 7 -6.95 -37.35 11.58
N PRO A 8 -5.67 -37.35 11.14
CA PRO A 8 -5.33 -37.84 9.81
C PRO A 8 -5.46 -39.37 9.75
N GLU A 9 -5.75 -39.88 8.56
CA GLU A 9 -5.74 -41.32 8.32
C GLU A 9 -4.31 -41.83 8.13
N TYR A 10 -4.05 -43.04 8.60
CA TYR A 10 -2.75 -43.71 8.48
C TYR A 10 -2.85 -44.94 7.57
N PHE A 11 -1.77 -45.26 6.87
CA PHE A 11 -1.59 -46.57 6.24
C PHE A 11 -1.29 -47.64 7.31
N ARG A 12 -1.37 -48.92 6.93
CA ARG A 12 -1.10 -50.04 7.85
C ARG A 12 0.33 -50.04 8.41
N ASP A 13 1.26 -49.36 7.74
CA ASP A 13 2.66 -49.18 8.14
C ASP A 13 2.88 -47.99 9.08
N GLY A 14 1.83 -47.27 9.48
CA GLY A 14 1.91 -46.10 10.35
C GLY A 14 2.26 -44.79 9.65
N THR A 15 2.43 -44.78 8.33
CA THR A 15 2.65 -43.52 7.57
C THR A 15 1.34 -42.77 7.34
N ILE A 16 1.36 -41.43 7.41
CA ILE A 16 0.17 -40.59 7.19
C ILE A 16 -0.25 -40.64 5.72
N LYS A 17 -1.55 -40.84 5.46
CA LYS A 17 -2.13 -40.61 4.14
C LYS A 17 -2.11 -39.10 3.84
N LYS A 18 -1.19 -38.65 2.98
CA LYS A 18 -1.00 -37.23 2.63
C LYS A 18 -2.29 -36.48 2.24
N GLN A 19 -3.28 -37.18 1.68
CA GLN A 19 -4.57 -36.59 1.30
C GLN A 19 -5.42 -36.16 2.50
N THR A 20 -5.26 -36.81 3.66
CA THR A 20 -6.02 -36.54 4.88
C THR A 20 -5.21 -35.72 5.89
N GLU A 21 -3.99 -35.32 5.56
CA GLU A 21 -3.12 -34.51 6.43
C GLU A 21 -3.68 -33.10 6.68
N TYR A 22 -4.47 -32.57 5.73
CA TYR A 22 -5.02 -31.22 5.80
C TYR A 22 -6.52 -31.20 5.48
N ILE A 23 -7.28 -30.46 6.28
CA ILE A 23 -8.69 -30.19 6.04
C ILE A 23 -8.82 -28.87 5.29
N GLN A 24 -9.59 -28.86 4.20
CA GLN A 24 -9.90 -27.63 3.49
C GLN A 24 -10.93 -26.82 4.29
N LEU A 25 -10.61 -25.56 4.55
CA LEU A 25 -11.52 -24.63 5.21
C LEU A 25 -12.47 -24.00 4.18
N ASP A 26 -13.78 -24.08 4.41
CA ASP A 26 -14.78 -23.37 3.62
C ASP A 26 -14.93 -21.92 4.11
N LEU A 27 -14.59 -20.98 3.23
CA LEU A 27 -14.69 -19.55 3.53
C LEU A 27 -16.14 -19.09 3.67
N GLU A 28 -17.11 -19.71 3.00
CA GLU A 28 -18.53 -19.34 3.15
C GLU A 28 -19.04 -19.72 4.53
N GLU A 29 -18.70 -20.92 5.01
CA GLU A 29 -19.08 -21.38 6.33
C GLU A 29 -18.43 -20.54 7.43
N LEU A 30 -17.13 -20.27 7.32
CA LEU A 30 -16.43 -19.36 8.24
C LEU A 30 -17.06 -17.97 8.26
N MET A 31 -17.42 -17.44 7.08
CA MET A 31 -18.07 -16.14 6.96
C MET A 31 -19.46 -16.11 7.59
N GLN A 32 -20.23 -17.20 7.55
CA GLN A 32 -21.56 -17.32 8.16
C GLN A 32 -21.49 -17.36 9.70
N ARG A 33 -20.41 -17.92 10.25
CA ARG A 33 -20.17 -17.96 11.70
C ARG A 33 -19.76 -16.60 12.28
N MET A 34 -19.35 -15.66 11.44
CA MET A 34 -18.88 -14.33 11.85
C MET A 34 -19.99 -13.28 11.88
N GLN A 35 -19.95 -12.39 12.86
CA GLN A 35 -20.81 -11.21 12.92
C GLN A 35 -20.32 -10.11 11.96
N PRO A 36 -21.21 -9.28 11.37
CA PRO A 36 -20.80 -8.14 10.56
C PRO A 36 -19.87 -7.18 11.33
N GLY A 37 -18.68 -6.91 10.78
CA GLY A 37 -17.64 -6.11 11.43
C GLY A 37 -16.65 -6.90 12.29
N GLU A 38 -16.86 -8.20 12.48
CA GLU A 38 -15.97 -9.06 13.26
C GLU A 38 -14.66 -9.35 12.53
N THR A 39 -13.57 -9.44 13.31
CA THR A 39 -12.24 -9.87 12.84
C THR A 39 -11.82 -11.18 13.52
N VAL A 40 -11.67 -12.23 12.73
CA VAL A 40 -11.21 -13.55 13.17
C VAL A 40 -9.79 -13.78 12.68
N GLU A 41 -8.98 -14.42 13.52
CA GLU A 41 -7.58 -14.76 13.21
C GLU A 41 -7.42 -16.27 13.23
N ILE A 42 -6.75 -16.80 12.21
CA ILE A 42 -6.32 -18.20 12.09
C ILE A 42 -4.79 -18.18 12.02
N ARG A 43 -4.13 -18.59 13.11
CA ARG A 43 -2.66 -18.50 13.22
C ARG A 43 -1.95 -19.58 12.42
N ASP A 44 -2.51 -20.80 12.40
CA ASP A 44 -1.93 -21.97 11.77
C ASP A 44 -2.67 -22.39 10.50
N ALA A 45 -2.89 -21.42 9.60
CA ALA A 45 -3.50 -21.70 8.31
C ALA A 45 -2.44 -22.12 7.28
N TYR A 46 -2.79 -23.07 6.43
CA TYR A 46 -1.94 -23.53 5.33
C TYR A 46 -2.52 -23.05 4.00
N ILE A 47 -1.70 -22.36 3.21
CA ILE A 47 -2.08 -21.75 1.93
C ILE A 47 -1.36 -22.44 0.77
N GLY A 48 -2.09 -22.71 -0.31
CA GLY A 48 -1.60 -23.36 -1.52
C GLY A 48 -2.22 -24.74 -1.75
N LYS A 49 -2.38 -25.12 -3.02
CA LYS A 49 -2.92 -26.44 -3.41
C LYS A 49 -1.82 -27.50 -3.29
N ASP A 50 -0.68 -27.26 -3.94
CA ASP A 50 0.41 -28.24 -4.04
C ASP A 50 1.41 -28.12 -2.87
N LYS A 51 1.82 -26.89 -2.56
CA LYS A 51 2.66 -26.59 -1.38
C LYS A 51 1.81 -25.94 -0.30
N LYS A 52 1.74 -26.56 0.88
CA LYS A 52 1.02 -26.06 2.05
C LYS A 52 1.93 -25.15 2.86
N LEU A 53 1.87 -23.85 2.59
CA LEU A 53 2.68 -22.86 3.32
C LEU A 53 1.95 -22.42 4.58
N LEU A 54 2.59 -22.58 5.73
CA LEU A 54 2.10 -22.04 6.99
C LEU A 54 2.04 -20.51 6.91
N ALA A 55 0.90 -19.94 7.27
CA ALA A 55 0.65 -18.52 7.23
C ALA A 55 -0.39 -18.13 8.28
N ARG A 56 -0.29 -16.88 8.74
CA ARG A 56 -1.30 -16.25 9.57
C ARG A 56 -2.36 -15.63 8.66
N VAL A 57 -3.62 -15.99 8.87
CA VAL A 57 -4.76 -15.49 8.09
C VAL A 57 -5.68 -14.68 8.97
N ILE A 58 -6.03 -13.48 8.51
CA ILE A 58 -6.97 -12.59 9.17
C ILE A 58 -8.20 -12.44 8.27
N LEU A 59 -9.35 -12.79 8.82
CA LEU A 59 -10.65 -12.69 8.18
C LEU A 59 -11.41 -11.51 8.79
N TYR A 60 -11.91 -10.61 7.96
CA TYR A 60 -12.76 -9.50 8.39
C TYR A 60 -14.10 -9.55 7.66
N ARG A 61 -15.18 -9.76 8.40
CA ARG A 61 -16.54 -9.72 7.85
C ARG A 61 -16.94 -8.26 7.65
N LEU A 62 -17.31 -7.90 6.43
CA LEU A 62 -17.73 -6.54 6.13
C LEU A 62 -19.04 -6.19 6.84
N THR A 63 -19.20 -4.91 7.18
CA THR A 63 -20.50 -4.39 7.63
C THR A 63 -21.48 -4.27 6.46
N ASP A 64 -22.78 -4.24 6.74
CA ASP A 64 -23.81 -4.13 5.70
C ASP A 64 -23.62 -2.90 4.81
N VAL A 65 -23.22 -1.76 5.40
CA VAL A 65 -22.90 -0.53 4.67
C VAL A 65 -21.75 -0.77 3.68
N GLN A 66 -20.70 -1.49 4.09
CA GLN A 66 -19.56 -1.82 3.22
C GLN A 66 -19.97 -2.82 2.12
N VAL A 67 -20.80 -3.82 2.45
CA VAL A 67 -21.33 -4.79 1.48
C VAL A 67 -22.18 -4.10 0.43
N GLN A 68 -23.09 -3.21 0.82
CA GLN A 68 -23.95 -2.47 -0.11
C GLN A 68 -23.13 -1.58 -1.05
N LYS A 69 -22.09 -0.92 -0.53
CA LYS A 69 -21.16 -0.17 -1.37
C LYS A 69 -20.46 -1.07 -2.40
N ARG A 70 -19.95 -2.23 -1.96
CA ARG A 70 -19.32 -3.20 -2.87
C ARG A 70 -20.27 -3.74 -3.93
N ARG A 71 -21.54 -3.97 -3.59
CA ARG A 71 -22.57 -4.41 -4.54
C ARG A 71 -22.81 -3.36 -5.63
N LYS A 72 -22.87 -2.08 -5.26
CA LYS A 72 -22.99 -0.98 -6.24
C LYS A 72 -21.76 -0.91 -7.16
N ASP A 73 -20.56 -0.97 -6.59
CA ASP A 73 -19.31 -0.95 -7.36
C ASP A 73 -19.21 -2.18 -8.29
N LEU A 74 -19.69 -3.34 -7.84
CA LEU A 74 -19.76 -4.57 -8.63
C LEU A 74 -20.72 -4.42 -9.81
N ALA A 75 -21.97 -4.00 -9.56
CA ALA A 75 -22.97 -3.81 -10.61
C ALA A 75 -22.49 -2.84 -11.69
N TYR A 76 -21.82 -1.75 -11.29
CA TYR A 76 -21.17 -0.85 -12.23
C TYR A 76 -20.07 -1.54 -13.05
N LYS A 77 -19.24 -2.36 -12.42
CA LYS A 77 -18.16 -3.10 -13.08
C LYS A 77 -18.69 -4.20 -14.03
N GLU A 78 -19.74 -4.91 -13.65
CA GLU A 78 -20.42 -5.91 -14.48
C GLU A 78 -20.96 -5.25 -15.75
N LYS A 79 -21.71 -4.15 -15.61
CA LYS A 79 -22.23 -3.36 -16.74
C LYS A 79 -21.11 -2.84 -17.63
N LYS A 80 -20.05 -2.27 -17.05
CA LYS A 80 -18.93 -1.70 -17.81
C LYS A 80 -18.12 -2.74 -18.57
N LYS A 81 -18.00 -3.96 -18.04
CA LYS A 81 -17.18 -5.03 -18.62
C LYS A 81 -17.98 -6.08 -19.39
N GLY A 82 -19.31 -6.08 -19.29
CA GLY A 82 -20.16 -7.11 -19.87
C GLY A 82 -19.93 -8.50 -19.26
N VAL A 83 -19.54 -8.58 -17.98
CA VAL A 83 -19.23 -9.84 -17.29
C VAL A 83 -20.14 -9.97 -16.07
N THR A 84 -20.66 -11.17 -15.83
CA THR A 84 -21.45 -11.51 -14.62
C THR A 84 -20.64 -12.38 -13.68
N TYR A 85 -20.60 -12.05 -12.40
CA TYR A 85 -19.93 -12.87 -11.38
C TYR A 85 -20.86 -13.96 -10.85
N SER A 86 -20.28 -15.10 -10.46
CA SER A 86 -21.03 -16.18 -9.81
C SER A 86 -21.64 -15.74 -8.47
N GLU A 87 -22.76 -16.36 -8.09
CA GLU A 87 -23.41 -16.09 -6.79
C GLU A 87 -22.48 -16.39 -5.61
N LYS A 88 -21.65 -17.44 -5.71
CA LYS A 88 -20.61 -17.75 -4.72
C LYS A 88 -19.62 -16.59 -4.55
N SER A 89 -19.13 -16.04 -5.67
CA SER A 89 -18.23 -14.89 -5.65
C SER A 89 -18.91 -13.66 -5.02
N LYS A 90 -20.18 -13.39 -5.36
CA LYS A 90 -20.94 -12.27 -4.79
C LYS A 90 -21.13 -12.40 -3.28
N ARG A 91 -21.35 -13.62 -2.76
CA ARG A 91 -21.43 -13.87 -1.31
C ARG A 91 -20.08 -13.63 -0.63
N LEU A 92 -19.01 -14.21 -1.17
CA LEU A 92 -17.64 -14.07 -0.62
C LEU A 92 -17.08 -12.65 -0.73
N MET A 93 -17.67 -11.75 -1.52
CA MET A 93 -17.30 -10.32 -1.49
C MET A 93 -17.60 -9.64 -0.15
N GLY A 94 -18.43 -10.26 0.69
CA GLY A 94 -18.73 -9.78 2.04
C GLY A 94 -17.65 -10.06 3.08
N ILE A 95 -16.49 -10.60 2.69
CA ILE A 95 -15.35 -10.81 3.59
C ILE A 95 -14.07 -10.21 2.98
N ASN A 96 -13.15 -9.79 3.85
CA ASN A 96 -11.76 -9.51 3.51
C ASN A 96 -10.88 -10.60 4.09
N VAL A 97 -9.92 -11.06 3.28
CA VAL A 97 -8.93 -12.05 3.70
C VAL A 97 -7.55 -11.42 3.58
N TYR A 98 -6.83 -11.37 4.68
CA TYR A 98 -5.43 -10.94 4.73
C TYR A 98 -4.56 -12.14 5.08
N ILE A 99 -3.49 -12.33 4.35
CA ILE A 99 -2.51 -13.40 4.57
C ILE A 99 -1.19 -12.71 4.89
N THR A 100 -0.56 -13.07 5.99
CA THR A 100 0.67 -12.44 6.45
C THR A 100 1.59 -13.43 7.15
N ASN A 101 2.88 -13.14 7.12
CA ASN A 101 3.90 -13.77 7.96
C ASN A 101 4.30 -12.89 9.14
N ILE A 102 3.65 -11.72 9.34
CA ILE A 102 3.90 -10.85 10.47
C ILE A 102 3.36 -11.51 11.74
N ALA A 103 4.23 -11.65 12.74
CA ALA A 103 3.90 -12.24 14.03
C ALA A 103 2.79 -11.45 14.76
N TRP A 104 1.96 -12.13 15.56
CA TRP A 104 0.79 -11.52 16.20
C TRP A 104 1.18 -10.56 17.33
N GLU A 105 2.37 -10.77 17.90
CA GLU A 105 3.03 -9.94 18.90
C GLU A 105 3.45 -8.58 18.31
N ILE A 106 3.77 -8.52 17.02
CA ILE A 106 4.22 -7.29 16.35
C ILE A 106 3.01 -6.49 15.84
N VAL A 107 2.07 -7.15 15.17
CA VAL A 107 0.86 -6.50 14.65
C VAL A 107 -0.36 -7.32 15.04
N PRO A 108 -1.24 -6.81 15.92
CA PRO A 108 -2.47 -7.50 16.27
C PRO A 108 -3.46 -7.47 15.10
N LYS A 109 -4.40 -8.43 15.07
CA LYS A 109 -5.31 -8.66 13.94
C LYS A 109 -6.13 -7.41 13.57
N GLU A 110 -6.49 -6.60 14.56
CA GLU A 110 -7.28 -5.36 14.41
C GLU A 110 -6.54 -4.29 13.59
N ARG A 111 -5.20 -4.31 13.57
CA ARG A 111 -4.35 -3.33 12.88
C ARG A 111 -3.92 -3.76 11.48
N ILE A 112 -4.10 -5.03 11.12
CA ILE A 112 -3.67 -5.57 9.82
C ILE A 112 -4.37 -4.86 8.66
N HIS A 113 -5.66 -4.56 8.78
CA HIS A 113 -6.38 -3.82 7.74
C HIS A 113 -5.80 -2.42 7.52
N ASP A 114 -5.58 -1.68 8.61
CA ASP A 114 -4.99 -0.33 8.56
C ASP A 114 -3.60 -0.38 7.92
N LEU A 115 -2.76 -1.33 8.32
CA LEU A 115 -1.43 -1.50 7.75
C LEU A 115 -1.48 -1.86 6.26
N TYR A 116 -2.29 -2.83 5.87
CA TYR A 116 -2.46 -3.21 4.46
C TYR A 116 -3.04 -2.07 3.63
N SER A 117 -3.85 -1.20 4.24
CA SER A 117 -4.37 -0.02 3.56
C SER A 117 -3.24 0.84 3.01
N LEU A 118 -2.08 0.93 3.69
CA LEU A 118 -0.90 1.69 3.26
C LEU A 118 -0.27 1.20 1.96
N ARG A 119 -0.60 -0.01 1.48
CA ARG A 119 -0.15 -0.52 0.17
C ARG A 119 -0.41 0.51 -0.95
N TRP A 120 -1.49 1.29 -0.86
CA TRP A 120 -1.80 2.33 -1.86
C TRP A 120 -0.70 3.39 -2.02
N GLN A 121 0.19 3.58 -1.03
CA GLN A 121 1.31 4.52 -1.14
C GLN A 121 2.18 4.22 -2.36
N VAL A 122 2.39 2.94 -2.69
CA VAL A 122 3.17 2.56 -3.87
C VAL A 122 2.51 3.04 -5.17
N GLU A 123 1.17 3.04 -5.22
CA GLU A 123 0.43 3.56 -6.38
C GLU A 123 0.61 5.08 -6.51
N ILE A 124 0.68 5.82 -5.39
CA ILE A 124 1.01 7.26 -5.41
C ILE A 124 2.41 7.49 -5.94
N VAL A 125 3.39 6.71 -5.48
CA VAL A 125 4.78 6.83 -5.93
C VAL A 125 4.85 6.61 -7.44
N PHE A 126 4.31 5.50 -7.95
CA PHE A 126 4.28 5.25 -9.38
C PHE A 126 3.45 6.26 -10.18
N LYS A 127 2.34 6.75 -9.61
CA LYS A 127 1.54 7.81 -10.24
C LYS A 127 2.37 9.09 -10.37
N THR A 128 3.10 9.46 -9.32
CA THR A 128 4.01 10.61 -9.30
C THR A 128 5.07 10.47 -10.39
N TRP A 129 5.71 9.31 -10.50
CA TRP A 129 6.73 9.06 -11.53
C TRP A 129 6.17 9.17 -12.95
N LYS A 130 5.03 8.54 -13.21
CA LYS A 130 4.36 8.62 -14.53
C LYS A 130 3.94 10.05 -14.87
N SER A 131 3.29 10.75 -13.93
CA SER A 131 2.79 12.11 -14.17
C SER A 131 3.90 13.14 -14.36
N PHE A 132 5.01 13.04 -13.63
CA PHE A 132 6.03 14.07 -13.61
C PHE A 132 7.28 13.74 -14.42
N PHE A 133 7.61 12.46 -14.59
CA PHE A 133 8.79 12.01 -15.33
C PHE A 133 8.43 11.31 -16.63
N GLN A 134 7.14 10.97 -16.83
CA GLN A 134 6.66 10.31 -18.04
C GLN A 134 7.42 9.00 -18.31
N ILE A 135 7.79 8.27 -17.25
CA ILE A 135 8.56 7.02 -17.35
C ILE A 135 7.81 5.92 -18.12
N ASP A 136 6.49 6.03 -18.21
CA ASP A 136 5.62 5.16 -19.01
C ASP A 136 5.48 5.60 -20.48
N ARG A 137 6.05 6.76 -20.86
CA ARG A 137 6.03 7.25 -22.23
C ARG A 137 7.35 6.94 -22.92
N CYS A 138 7.29 6.00 -23.86
CA CYS A 138 8.39 5.65 -24.72
C CYS A 138 8.08 6.07 -26.16
N LYS A 139 9.06 6.65 -26.85
CA LYS A 139 9.01 6.83 -28.31
C LYS A 139 9.70 5.64 -28.97
N GLU A 140 9.32 5.31 -30.20
CA GLU A 140 10.06 4.33 -30.99
C GLU A 140 11.43 4.91 -31.36
N VAL A 141 12.47 4.38 -30.74
CA VAL A 141 13.87 4.76 -30.94
C VAL A 141 14.77 3.54 -30.80
N LYS A 142 16.03 3.65 -31.23
CA LYS A 142 17.04 2.61 -30.99
C LYS A 142 17.18 2.30 -29.50
N ARG A 143 17.52 1.06 -29.17
CA ARG A 143 17.63 0.55 -27.81
C ARG A 143 18.55 1.40 -26.94
N GLU A 144 19.70 1.82 -27.46
CA GLU A 144 20.70 2.59 -26.71
C GLU A 144 20.15 3.98 -26.31
N ARG A 145 19.37 4.59 -27.22
CA ARG A 145 18.72 5.88 -26.95
C ARG A 145 17.59 5.72 -25.92
N LEU A 146 16.85 4.62 -25.98
CA LEU A 146 15.84 4.29 -24.98
C LEU A 146 16.47 4.10 -23.59
N GLU A 147 17.51 3.28 -23.50
CA GLU A 147 18.23 3.02 -22.25
C GLU A 147 18.78 4.32 -21.66
N CYS A 148 19.44 5.16 -22.45
CA CYS A 148 19.92 6.46 -22.01
C CYS A 148 18.78 7.37 -21.48
N HIS A 149 17.64 7.40 -22.17
CA HIS A 149 16.47 8.16 -21.72
C HIS A 149 15.91 7.64 -20.39
N LEU A 150 15.78 6.32 -20.26
CA LEU A 150 15.31 5.67 -19.04
C LEU A 150 16.24 5.95 -17.86
N TYR A 151 17.57 5.79 -18.04
CA TYR A 151 18.54 6.09 -16.99
C TYR A 151 18.46 7.55 -16.55
N ARG A 152 18.34 8.49 -17.50
CA ARG A 152 18.13 9.91 -17.17
C ARG A 152 16.89 10.12 -16.29
N GLN A 153 15.76 9.48 -16.64
CA GLN A 153 14.52 9.58 -15.85
C GLN A 153 14.69 8.97 -14.45
N LEU A 154 15.33 7.80 -14.34
CA LEU A 154 15.58 7.12 -13.07
C LEU A 154 16.50 7.93 -12.15
N ILE A 155 17.57 8.52 -12.68
CA ILE A 155 18.47 9.39 -11.92
C ILE A 155 17.70 10.62 -11.42
N ALA A 156 16.89 11.24 -12.29
CA ALA A 156 16.07 12.39 -11.91
C ALA A 156 15.06 12.02 -10.80
N ILE A 157 14.39 10.87 -10.91
CA ILE A 157 13.49 10.34 -9.88
C ILE A 157 14.25 10.11 -8.57
N LEU A 158 15.44 9.53 -8.61
CA LEU A 158 16.27 9.25 -7.44
C LEU A 158 16.64 10.54 -6.69
N ILE A 159 17.11 11.58 -7.41
CA ILE A 159 17.47 12.88 -6.83
C ILE A 159 16.25 13.55 -6.19
N CYS A 160 15.10 13.54 -6.88
CA CYS A 160 13.86 14.08 -6.33
C CYS A 160 13.41 13.33 -5.07
N SER A 161 13.43 11.99 -5.12
CA SER A 161 12.94 11.14 -4.05
C SER A 161 13.80 11.27 -2.80
N THR A 162 15.14 11.23 -2.96
CA THR A 162 16.09 11.43 -1.85
C THR A 162 15.91 12.80 -1.21
N THR A 163 15.80 13.87 -2.01
CA THR A 163 15.51 15.23 -1.50
C THR A 163 14.18 15.26 -0.75
N LEU A 164 13.14 14.61 -1.28
CA LEU A 164 11.82 14.55 -0.66
C LEU A 164 11.87 13.84 0.71
N PHE A 165 12.53 12.69 0.79
CA PHE A 165 12.64 11.93 2.04
C PHE A 165 13.36 12.75 3.12
N GLN A 166 14.49 13.37 2.78
CA GLN A 166 15.24 14.22 3.70
C GLN A 166 14.42 15.43 4.17
N MET A 167 13.76 16.14 3.23
CA MET A 167 12.92 17.29 3.57
C MET A 167 11.73 16.89 4.44
N ARG A 168 11.08 15.76 4.15
CA ARG A 168 9.97 15.22 4.95
C ARG A 168 10.43 14.90 6.37
N GLU A 169 11.57 14.24 6.52
CA GLU A 169 12.12 13.90 7.83
C GLU A 169 12.41 15.15 8.66
N ILE A 170 13.11 16.13 8.08
CA ILE A 170 13.46 17.37 8.80
C ILE A 170 12.21 18.16 9.16
N LEU A 171 11.22 18.25 8.26
CA LEU A 171 9.95 18.94 8.54
C LEU A 171 9.12 18.24 9.61
N LEU A 172 9.14 16.91 9.64
CA LEU A 172 8.50 16.14 10.70
C LEU A 172 9.20 16.39 12.04
N ARG A 173 10.53 16.26 12.11
CA ARG A 173 11.28 16.42 13.37
C ARG A 173 11.23 17.85 13.92
N LYS A 174 11.33 18.87 13.05
CA LYS A 174 11.44 20.28 13.48
C LYS A 174 10.10 21.01 13.56
N LYS A 175 9.11 20.59 12.79
CA LYS A 175 7.82 21.31 12.67
C LYS A 175 6.61 20.39 12.83
N HIS A 176 6.80 19.09 13.06
CA HIS A 176 5.71 18.14 13.14
C HIS A 176 4.79 18.17 11.90
N ILE A 177 5.32 18.42 10.70
CA ILE A 177 4.52 18.49 9.47
C ILE A 177 4.63 17.19 8.67
N GLU A 178 3.50 16.55 8.38
CA GLU A 178 3.40 15.50 7.37
C GLU A 178 3.35 16.13 5.95
N LEU A 179 4.24 15.69 5.05
CA LEU A 179 4.25 16.13 3.65
C LEU A 179 3.42 15.24 2.73
N ILE A 180 2.69 15.87 1.79
CA ILE A 180 2.03 15.19 0.67
C ILE A 180 3.07 14.81 -0.39
N GLU A 181 3.26 13.50 -0.60
CA GLU A 181 4.16 12.93 -1.62
C GLU A 181 4.05 13.67 -2.97
N TYR A 182 2.88 13.60 -3.61
CA TYR A 182 2.65 14.12 -4.96
C TYR A 182 2.92 15.63 -5.10
N LYS A 183 2.50 16.45 -4.12
CA LYS A 183 2.73 17.91 -4.18
C LYS A 183 4.18 18.26 -3.93
N ALA A 184 4.79 17.62 -2.93
CA ALA A 184 6.17 17.89 -2.55
C ALA A 184 7.12 17.47 -3.69
N PHE A 185 6.88 16.33 -4.31
CA PHE A 185 7.64 15.88 -5.49
C PHE A 185 7.61 16.91 -6.63
N ARG A 186 6.43 17.44 -6.94
CA ARG A 186 6.27 18.50 -7.95
C ARG A 186 7.07 19.76 -7.61
N ILE A 187 7.03 20.20 -6.35
CA ILE A 187 7.77 21.39 -5.90
C ILE A 187 9.28 21.16 -6.02
N ILE A 188 9.77 19.97 -5.64
CA ILE A 188 11.20 19.65 -5.72
C ILE A 188 11.65 19.60 -7.19
N GLN A 189 10.84 19.02 -8.07
CA GLN A 189 11.15 18.93 -9.49
C GLN A 189 11.32 20.32 -10.14
N THR A 190 10.54 21.33 -9.74
CA THR A 190 10.71 22.70 -10.28
C THR A 190 12.03 23.34 -9.88
N TYR A 191 12.74 22.80 -8.88
CA TYR A 191 14.05 23.30 -8.42
C TYR A 191 15.23 22.62 -9.14
N PHE A 192 14.99 21.61 -9.98
CA PHE A 192 16.05 20.89 -10.70
C PHE A 192 17.00 21.76 -11.51
N PRO A 193 16.51 22.74 -12.31
CA PRO A 193 17.42 23.63 -13.04
C PRO A 193 18.35 24.41 -12.10
N LEU A 194 17.85 24.82 -10.93
CA LEU A 194 18.64 25.56 -9.93
C LEU A 194 19.71 24.67 -9.29
N PHE A 195 19.38 23.42 -8.97
CA PHE A 195 20.37 22.47 -8.46
C PHE A 195 21.46 22.18 -9.50
N HIS A 196 21.07 21.96 -10.75
CA HIS A 196 22.02 21.73 -11.84
C HIS A 196 22.98 22.91 -12.02
N GLN A 197 22.44 24.14 -12.05
CA GLN A 197 23.26 25.35 -12.16
C GLN A 197 24.23 25.51 -10.98
N ALA A 198 23.77 25.28 -9.75
CA ALA A 198 24.63 25.39 -8.56
C ALA A 198 25.77 24.37 -8.56
N ILE A 199 25.50 23.13 -9.04
CA ILE A 199 26.52 22.08 -9.19
C ILE A 199 27.54 22.47 -10.28
N GLN A 200 27.09 22.95 -11.44
CA GLN A 200 27.98 23.38 -12.52
C GLN A 200 28.92 24.51 -12.11
N GLN A 201 28.42 25.44 -11.29
CA GLN A 201 29.19 26.58 -10.79
C GLN A 201 30.05 26.23 -9.55
N GLN A 202 30.03 24.98 -9.08
CA GLN A 202 30.70 24.52 -7.85
C GLN A 202 30.40 25.41 -6.63
N ASN A 203 29.21 26.01 -6.58
CA ASN A 203 28.84 27.01 -5.59
C ASN A 203 28.02 26.37 -4.45
N THR A 204 28.73 25.85 -3.45
CA THR A 204 28.14 25.22 -2.27
C THR A 204 27.19 26.15 -1.50
N GLN A 205 27.51 27.45 -1.43
CA GLN A 205 26.65 28.43 -0.75
C GLN A 205 25.32 28.64 -1.49
N ALA A 206 25.35 28.70 -2.82
CA ALA A 206 24.14 28.78 -3.63
C ALA A 206 23.28 27.52 -3.45
N TYR A 207 23.91 26.34 -3.42
CA TYR A 207 23.22 25.07 -3.18
C TYR A 207 22.49 25.06 -1.82
N ALA A 208 23.16 25.48 -0.75
CA ALA A 208 22.54 25.60 0.57
C ALA A 208 21.35 26.58 0.60
N LYS A 209 21.49 27.75 -0.04
CA LYS A 209 20.40 28.74 -0.16
C LYS A 209 19.18 28.17 -0.89
N ILE A 210 19.40 27.41 -1.98
CA ILE A 210 18.33 26.76 -2.73
C ILE A 210 17.60 25.73 -1.86
N LEU A 211 18.34 24.89 -1.12
CA LEU A 211 17.75 23.90 -0.21
C LEU A 211 16.95 24.56 0.92
N LEU A 212 17.45 25.64 1.53
CA LEU A 212 16.72 26.38 2.55
C LEU A 212 15.41 26.97 2.00
N ARG A 213 15.46 27.59 0.82
CA ARG A 213 14.26 28.11 0.14
C ARG A 213 13.25 26.99 -0.13
N LEU A 214 13.72 25.85 -0.63
CA LEU A 214 12.91 24.67 -0.88
C LEU A 214 12.25 24.14 0.41
N PHE A 215 12.99 24.07 1.51
CA PHE A 215 12.47 23.65 2.81
C PHE A 215 11.31 24.54 3.28
N HIS A 216 11.47 25.86 3.20
CA HIS A 216 10.40 26.80 3.57
C HIS A 216 9.17 26.65 2.66
N LEU A 217 9.38 26.49 1.36
CA LEU A 217 8.29 26.33 0.39
C LEU A 217 7.51 25.03 0.61
N LEU A 218 8.22 23.92 0.89
CA LEU A 218 7.62 22.63 1.21
C LEU A 218 6.83 22.69 2.52
N GLY A 219 7.38 23.33 3.56
CA GLY A 219 6.66 23.53 4.82
C GLY A 219 5.36 24.31 4.66
N LYS A 220 5.35 25.36 3.81
CA LYS A 220 4.17 26.19 3.57
C LYS A 220 3.12 25.50 2.70
N ASN A 221 3.53 24.84 1.61
CA ASN A 221 2.62 24.38 0.55
C ASN A 221 2.45 22.86 0.46
N GLY A 222 3.34 22.10 1.09
CA GLY A 222 3.41 20.64 1.01
C GLY A 222 2.66 19.90 2.11
N ARG A 223 2.09 20.59 3.10
CA ARG A 223 1.42 19.98 4.25
C ARG A 223 0.24 19.07 3.85
N LYS A 224 0.17 17.90 4.48
CA LYS A 224 -0.91 16.94 4.36
C LYS A 224 -2.19 17.50 4.93
N SER A 225 -3.23 17.50 4.10
CA SER A 225 -4.59 17.78 4.56
C SER A 225 -5.15 16.55 5.27
N HIS A 226 -5.63 16.75 6.49
CA HIS A 226 -6.41 15.74 7.19
C HIS A 226 -7.86 15.74 6.68
N ARG A 227 -8.42 14.56 6.38
CA ARG A 227 -9.83 14.42 5.97
C ARG A 227 -10.59 13.73 7.08
N TYR A 228 -11.82 14.19 7.36
CA TYR A 228 -12.66 13.62 8.40
C TYR A 228 -12.79 12.09 8.25
N LYS A 229 -12.58 11.34 9.35
CA LYS A 229 -12.60 9.87 9.43
C LYS A 229 -11.57 9.14 8.55
N LYS A 230 -10.57 9.82 7.98
CA LYS A 230 -9.52 9.19 7.16
C LYS A 230 -8.16 9.31 7.83
N LYS A 231 -7.67 8.18 8.34
CA LYS A 231 -6.32 8.04 8.87
C LYS A 231 -5.28 8.34 7.79
N THR A 232 -4.28 9.15 8.12
CA THR A 232 -3.07 9.37 7.32
C THR A 232 -2.09 8.22 7.50
N VAL A 233 -0.95 8.29 6.80
CA VAL A 233 0.12 7.30 6.97
C VAL A 233 0.66 7.38 8.40
N PHE A 234 0.81 8.59 8.93
CA PHE A 234 1.33 8.82 10.28
C PHE A 234 0.34 8.39 11.36
N ASP A 235 -0.97 8.56 11.15
CA ASP A 235 -2.00 8.04 12.07
C ASP A 235 -1.97 6.50 12.16
N ILE A 236 -1.72 5.82 11.03
CA ILE A 236 -1.64 4.36 10.99
C ILE A 236 -0.35 3.86 11.66
N LEU A 237 0.76 4.57 11.46
CA LEU A 237 2.06 4.22 12.03
C LEU A 237 2.28 4.74 13.46
N GLY A 238 1.34 5.52 14.02
CA GLY A 238 1.46 6.07 15.38
C GLY A 238 2.52 7.16 15.52
N VAL A 239 2.84 7.87 14.44
CA VAL A 239 3.83 8.96 14.44
C VAL A 239 3.17 10.25 14.92
N VAL A 240 3.82 11.00 15.81
CA VAL A 240 3.31 12.28 16.35
C VAL A 240 3.55 13.43 15.36
N TYR A 241 2.48 14.13 14.96
CA TYR A 241 2.56 15.27 14.04
C TYR A 241 1.38 16.27 14.22
N GLU A 242 1.53 17.51 13.75
CA GLU A 242 0.49 18.55 13.74
C GLU A 242 -0.48 18.35 12.56
N TYR A 243 -1.79 18.30 12.85
CA TYR A 243 -2.83 18.30 11.82
C TYR A 243 -3.55 19.66 11.74
N THR A 244 -3.91 20.08 10.52
CA THR A 244 -4.86 21.18 10.29
C THR A 244 -6.20 20.55 9.94
N THR A 245 -7.16 20.66 10.86
CA THR A 245 -8.56 20.37 10.55
C THR A 245 -9.08 21.51 9.67
N LYS A 246 -9.44 21.19 8.42
CA LYS A 246 -10.38 22.07 7.71
C LYS A 246 -11.73 21.88 8.40
N VAL A 247 -12.13 22.84 9.22
CA VAL A 247 -13.51 22.96 9.67
C VAL A 247 -14.35 23.12 8.39
N ALA A 248 -15.36 22.27 8.25
CA ALA A 248 -16.27 22.25 7.11
C ALA A 248 -17.08 23.54 7.03
#